data_AF-Q704P6-F1
#
_entry.id   AF-Q704P6-F1
#
_cell.length_a   1.000
_cell.length_b   1.000
_cell.length_c   1.000
_cell.angle_alpha   90.00
_cell.angle_beta   90.00
_cell.angle_gamma   90.00
#
_symmetry.space_group_name_H-M   'P 1'
#
loop_
_entity.id
_entity.type
_entity.pdbx_description
1 polymer ?
#
loop_
_entity_poly.entity_id
_entity_poly.type
_entity_poly.pdbx_seq_one_letter_code
_entity_poly.pdbx_strand_id
1 'polypeptide(L)'
;MADEEAKKAKQAEIERKRAEVRKRMEEASKAKKAKKGFMTPERKKKLRLLLRKKAAEELKKEQERKAAERRRIIEERCGHCCDVDNANEEQVKKILGTYHKRIGNLEDEKYDLEYLVKKKDFEISDLNSQVNDLRGKFVKPTLKKVSKYENKFAKLQKKAAEFNFRNQLKVVKKKEFTMEEEEKEPKKSEKAEWQKK
;
A
#
# COMPACT_ATOMS: atom_id res chain seq x y z
N MET A 1 -8.57 35.37 -37.77
CA MET A 1 -9.95 35.46 -37.22
C MET A 1 -10.55 34.09 -36.95
N ALA A 2 -10.61 33.17 -37.91
CA ALA A 2 -11.19 31.82 -37.71
C ALA A 2 -10.47 30.94 -36.65
N ASP A 3 -9.14 30.99 -36.58
CA ASP A 3 -8.36 30.20 -35.59
C ASP A 3 -8.52 30.69 -34.14
N GLU A 4 -8.75 31.99 -33.94
CA GLU A 4 -8.98 32.57 -32.61
C GLU A 4 -10.36 32.20 -32.08
N GLU A 5 -11.36 32.18 -32.96
CA GLU A 5 -12.73 31.80 -32.61
C GLU A 5 -12.84 30.31 -32.27
N ALA A 6 -12.12 29.44 -32.99
CA ALA A 6 -12.03 28.02 -32.70
C ALA A 6 -11.33 27.72 -31.35
N LYS A 7 -10.28 28.46 -30.98
CA LYS A 7 -9.62 28.35 -29.67
C LYS A 7 -10.55 28.81 -28.54
N LYS A 8 -11.28 29.90 -28.75
CA LYS A 8 -12.23 30.45 -27.77
C LYS A 8 -13.42 29.51 -27.55
N ALA A 9 -13.93 28.88 -28.60
CA ALA A 9 -14.97 27.85 -28.51
C ALA A 9 -14.50 26.61 -27.74
N LYS A 10 -13.27 26.13 -28.01
CA LYS A 10 -12.66 25.01 -27.25
C LYS A 10 -12.45 25.36 -25.78
N GLN A 11 -11.98 26.56 -25.47
CA GLN A 11 -11.82 27.03 -24.10
C GLN A 11 -13.16 27.14 -23.36
N ALA A 12 -14.20 27.68 -24.01
CA ALA A 12 -15.54 27.76 -23.45
C ALA A 12 -16.14 26.37 -23.18
N GLU A 13 -15.91 25.40 -24.07
CA GLU A 13 -16.35 24.01 -23.85
C GLU A 13 -15.61 23.35 -22.67
N ILE A 14 -14.30 23.56 -22.56
CA ILE A 14 -13.49 23.07 -21.44
C ILE A 14 -13.95 23.73 -20.13
N GLU A 15 -14.23 25.02 -20.12
CA GLU A 15 -14.72 25.75 -18.96
C GLU A 15 -16.13 25.28 -18.55
N ARG A 16 -17.02 25.02 -19.51
CA ARG A 16 -18.34 24.41 -19.26
C ARG A 16 -18.19 23.04 -18.61
N LYS A 17 -17.31 22.17 -19.14
CA LYS A 17 -17.03 20.85 -18.57
C LYS A 17 -16.43 20.95 -17.16
N ARG A 18 -15.51 21.89 -16.93
CA ARG A 18 -14.94 22.17 -15.59
C ARG A 18 -16.01 22.64 -14.60
N ALA A 19 -16.90 23.54 -15.02
CA ALA A 19 -18.00 24.04 -14.19
C ALA A 19 -18.99 22.93 -13.84
N GLU A 20 -19.34 22.07 -14.79
CA GLU A 20 -20.19 20.91 -14.59
C GLU A 20 -19.57 19.91 -13.61
N VAL A 21 -18.29 19.58 -13.77
CA VAL A 21 -17.56 18.69 -12.84
C VAL A 21 -17.51 19.29 -11.44
N ARG A 22 -17.27 20.60 -11.31
CA ARG A 22 -17.28 21.30 -10.02
C ARG A 22 -18.67 21.28 -9.37
N LYS A 23 -19.73 21.57 -10.13
CA LYS A 23 -21.12 21.53 -9.65
C LYS A 23 -21.49 20.13 -9.17
N ARG A 24 -21.14 19.08 -9.93
CA ARG A 24 -21.33 17.67 -9.55
C ARG A 24 -20.56 17.31 -8.27
N MET A 25 -19.32 17.79 -8.11
CA MET A 25 -18.52 17.56 -6.89
C MET A 25 -19.09 18.30 -5.67
N GLU A 26 -19.64 19.49 -5.86
CA GLU A 26 -20.30 20.27 -4.81
C GLU A 26 -21.63 19.63 -4.38
N GLU A 27 -22.44 19.20 -5.34
CA GLU A 27 -23.69 18.46 -5.11
C GLU A 27 -23.44 17.13 -4.38
N ALA A 28 -22.42 16.37 -4.80
CA ALA A 28 -21.99 15.15 -4.09
C ALA A 28 -21.52 15.44 -2.66
N SER A 29 -20.91 16.60 -2.43
CA SER A 29 -20.48 17.04 -1.09
C SER A 29 -21.65 17.49 -0.22
N LYS A 30 -22.68 18.14 -0.79
CA LYS A 30 -23.94 18.51 -0.11
C LYS A 30 -24.77 17.25 0.23
N ALA A 31 -24.88 16.31 -0.70
CA ALA A 31 -25.59 15.04 -0.50
C ALA A 31 -24.99 14.18 0.62
N LYS A 32 -23.67 14.24 0.85
CA LYS A 32 -23.02 13.57 1.99
C LYS A 32 -23.41 14.14 3.36
N LYS A 33 -23.87 15.39 3.44
CA LYS A 33 -24.34 16.02 4.69
C LYS A 33 -25.80 15.66 5.03
N ALA A 34 -26.61 15.26 4.04
CA ALA A 34 -28.05 15.06 4.21
C ALA A 34 -28.46 13.67 4.77
N LYS A 35 -27.59 12.65 4.75
CA LYS A 35 -27.93 11.32 5.30
C LYS A 35 -27.70 11.24 6.82
N LYS A 36 -28.61 11.83 7.58
CA LYS A 36 -28.82 11.63 9.02
C LYS A 36 -29.82 10.47 9.17
N GLY A 37 -29.43 9.32 9.76
CA GLY A 37 -30.42 8.35 10.26
C GLY A 37 -30.33 6.86 9.88
N PHE A 38 -29.16 6.24 9.68
CA PHE A 38 -29.10 4.75 9.59
C PHE A 38 -28.07 4.08 10.52
N MET A 39 -27.13 4.83 11.10
CA MET A 39 -26.16 4.31 12.08
C MET A 39 -25.69 5.42 13.01
N THR A 40 -25.35 5.04 14.25
CA THR A 40 -24.62 5.94 15.16
C THR A 40 -23.27 6.32 14.53
N PRO A 41 -22.80 7.57 14.71
CA PRO A 41 -21.51 8.02 14.18
C PRO A 41 -20.34 7.12 14.61
N GLU A 42 -20.39 6.58 15.82
CA GLU A 42 -19.41 5.64 16.37
C GLU A 42 -19.38 4.31 15.60
N ARG A 43 -20.54 3.71 15.33
CA ARG A 43 -20.64 2.48 14.55
C ARG A 43 -20.12 2.69 13.13
N LYS A 44 -20.42 3.84 12.52
CA LYS A 44 -19.89 4.21 11.19
C LYS A 44 -18.37 4.37 11.18
N LYS A 45 -17.80 4.95 12.24
CA LYS A 45 -16.34 5.08 12.41
C LYS A 45 -15.69 3.71 12.58
N LYS A 46 -16.24 2.84 13.44
CA LYS A 46 -15.77 1.46 13.65
C LYS A 46 -15.82 0.65 12.36
N LEU A 47 -16.91 0.72 11.60
CA LEU A 47 -17.05 0.02 10.32
C LEU A 47 -16.01 0.48 9.28
N ARG A 48 -15.78 1.80 9.14
CA ARG A 48 -14.73 2.32 8.24
C ARG A 48 -13.34 1.86 8.65
N LEU A 49 -13.07 1.73 9.96
CA LEU A 49 -11.80 1.21 10.44
C LEU A 49 -11.64 -0.27 10.07
N LEU A 50 -12.67 -1.08 10.30
CA LEU A 50 -12.67 -2.50 9.94
C LEU A 50 -12.50 -2.70 8.43
N LEU A 51 -13.18 -1.91 7.60
CA LEU A 51 -13.04 -1.97 6.14
C LEU A 51 -11.61 -1.65 5.69
N ARG A 52 -10.96 -0.62 6.27
CA ARG A 52 -9.57 -0.30 5.94
C ARG A 52 -8.60 -1.37 6.43
N LYS A 53 -8.83 -1.93 7.62
CA LYS A 53 -8.03 -3.06 8.15
C LYS A 53 -8.13 -4.27 7.22
N LYS A 54 -9.36 -4.67 6.85
CA LYS A 54 -9.57 -5.76 5.90
C LYS A 54 -8.94 -5.46 4.54
N ALA A 55 -9.10 -4.25 4.01
CA ALA A 55 -8.47 -3.88 2.74
C ALA A 55 -6.94 -3.93 2.80
N ALA A 56 -6.33 -3.51 3.90
CA ALA A 56 -4.88 -3.60 4.09
C ALA A 56 -4.40 -5.05 4.23
N GLU A 57 -5.17 -5.89 4.93
CA GLU A 57 -4.89 -7.32 5.08
C GLU A 57 -5.00 -8.06 3.74
N GLU A 58 -6.07 -7.84 2.99
CA GLU A 58 -6.25 -8.41 1.65
C GLU A 58 -5.16 -7.94 0.67
N LEU A 59 -4.77 -6.66 0.74
CA LEU A 59 -3.66 -6.14 -0.07
C LEU A 59 -2.34 -6.86 0.26
N LYS A 60 -2.05 -7.10 1.54
CA LYS A 60 -0.86 -7.83 1.96
C LYS A 60 -0.91 -9.29 1.49
N LYS A 61 -2.05 -9.96 1.64
CA LYS A 61 -2.27 -11.34 1.19
C LYS A 61 -2.11 -11.47 -0.33
N GLU A 62 -2.61 -10.49 -1.10
CA GLU A 62 -2.42 -10.47 -2.55
C GLU A 62 -0.96 -10.25 -2.95
N GLN A 63 -0.23 -9.38 -2.24
CA GLN A 63 1.20 -9.19 -2.44
C GLN A 63 1.99 -10.48 -2.18
N GLU A 64 1.68 -11.18 -1.09
CA GLU A 64 2.30 -12.46 -0.76
C GLU A 64 1.98 -13.53 -1.82
N ARG A 65 0.73 -13.64 -2.26
CA ARG A 65 0.33 -14.53 -3.36
C ARG A 65 1.09 -14.22 -4.65
N LYS A 66 1.19 -12.94 -5.02
CA LYS A 66 1.91 -12.50 -6.23
C LYS A 66 3.41 -12.76 -6.12
N ALA A 67 3.99 -12.60 -4.93
CA ALA A 67 5.40 -12.91 -4.68
C ALA A 67 5.68 -14.42 -4.73
N ALA A 68 4.79 -15.24 -4.18
CA ALA A 68 4.88 -16.71 -4.28
C ALA A 68 4.75 -17.18 -5.73
N GLU A 69 3.78 -16.65 -6.47
CA GLU A 69 3.60 -16.94 -7.89
C GLU A 69 4.82 -16.52 -8.71
N ARG A 70 5.39 -15.33 -8.43
CA ARG A 70 6.63 -14.87 -9.07
C ARG A 70 7.78 -15.85 -8.81
N ARG A 71 7.91 -16.38 -7.58
CA ARG A 71 8.94 -17.39 -7.26
C ARG A 71 8.72 -18.67 -8.05
N ARG A 72 7.48 -19.17 -8.09
CA ARG A 72 7.11 -20.37 -8.87
C ARG A 72 7.46 -20.22 -10.36
N ILE A 73 7.09 -19.09 -10.96
CA ILE A 73 7.37 -18.82 -12.38
C ILE A 73 8.88 -18.72 -12.65
N ILE A 74 9.65 -18.12 -11.73
CA ILE A 74 11.11 -18.04 -11.87
C ILE A 74 11.72 -19.43 -11.79
N GLU A 75 11.29 -20.27 -10.85
CA GLU A 75 11.75 -21.64 -10.72
C GLU A 75 11.43 -22.47 -11.97
N GLU A 76 10.20 -22.37 -12.50
CA GLU A 76 9.78 -23.04 -13.73
C GLU A 76 10.56 -22.55 -14.96
N ARG A 77 10.75 -21.22 -15.11
CA ARG A 77 11.46 -20.65 -16.26
C ARG A 77 12.96 -20.90 -16.20
N CYS A 78 13.60 -20.66 -15.05
CA CYS A 78 15.04 -20.77 -14.93
C CYS A 78 15.50 -22.22 -14.83
N GLY A 79 14.65 -23.11 -14.29
CA GLY A 79 14.95 -24.53 -14.14
C GLY A 79 16.14 -24.78 -13.21
N HIS A 80 16.64 -26.01 -13.22
CA HIS A 80 17.86 -26.38 -12.52
C HIS A 80 19.10 -25.92 -13.31
N CYS A 81 20.16 -25.54 -12.61
CA CYS A 81 21.42 -25.21 -13.26
C CYS A 81 21.95 -26.46 -14.00
N CYS A 82 22.52 -26.25 -15.20
CA CYS A 82 23.20 -27.33 -15.89
C CYS A 82 24.37 -27.83 -15.04
N ASP A 83 24.56 -29.15 -14.97
CA ASP A 83 25.68 -29.75 -14.25
C ASP A 83 26.97 -29.48 -15.03
N VAL A 84 27.76 -28.52 -14.55
CA VAL A 84 29.02 -28.09 -15.16
C VAL A 84 30.23 -28.81 -14.59
N ASP A 85 30.10 -29.37 -13.39
CA ASP A 85 31.22 -29.98 -12.65
C ASP A 85 31.57 -31.37 -13.20
N ASN A 86 30.57 -32.08 -13.74
CA ASN A 86 30.72 -33.40 -14.36
C ASN A 86 30.77 -33.36 -15.89
N ALA A 87 30.77 -32.17 -16.51
CA ALA A 87 30.68 -32.00 -17.96
C ALA A 87 32.05 -31.99 -18.64
N ASN A 88 32.15 -32.61 -19.82
CA ASN A 88 33.34 -32.55 -20.67
C ASN A 88 33.47 -31.17 -21.35
N GLU A 89 34.68 -30.80 -21.80
CA GLU A 89 34.98 -29.46 -22.36
C GLU A 89 34.06 -29.06 -23.52
N GLU A 90 33.73 -30.00 -24.41
CA GLU A 90 32.82 -29.77 -25.53
C GLU A 90 31.36 -29.54 -25.07
N GLN A 91 30.93 -30.25 -24.02
CA GLN A 91 29.61 -30.09 -23.42
C GLN A 91 29.50 -28.71 -22.75
N VAL A 92 30.54 -28.27 -22.04
CA VAL A 92 30.61 -26.95 -21.43
C VAL A 92 30.50 -25.84 -22.47
N LYS A 93 31.25 -25.92 -23.58
CA LYS A 93 31.16 -24.96 -24.70
C LYS A 93 29.75 -24.88 -25.28
N LYS A 94 29.07 -26.02 -25.44
CA LYS A 94 27.67 -26.07 -25.93
C LYS A 94 26.68 -25.44 -24.94
N ILE A 95 26.85 -25.69 -23.65
CA ILE A 95 26.02 -25.10 -22.58
C ILE A 95 26.17 -23.57 -22.59
N LEU A 96 27.41 -23.06 -22.62
CA LEU A 96 27.68 -21.62 -22.69
C LEU A 96 27.06 -20.96 -23.93
N GLY A 97 27.20 -21.57 -25.11
CA GLY A 97 26.60 -21.07 -26.34
C GLY A 97 25.07 -21.03 -26.27
N THR A 98 24.45 -22.01 -25.61
CA THR A 98 22.99 -22.06 -25.41
C THR A 98 22.53 -20.96 -24.46
N TYR A 99 23.22 -20.75 -23.32
CA TYR A 99 22.90 -19.66 -22.40
C TYR A 99 23.08 -18.29 -23.05
N HIS A 100 24.15 -18.08 -23.80
CA HIS A 100 24.38 -16.80 -24.49
C HIS A 100 23.25 -16.46 -25.46
N LYS A 101 22.82 -17.40 -26.30
CA LYS A 101 21.66 -17.22 -27.19
C LYS A 101 20.38 -16.92 -26.42
N ARG A 102 20.14 -17.66 -25.34
CA ARG A 102 18.96 -17.46 -24.48
C ARG A 102 18.94 -16.08 -23.83
N ILE A 103 20.09 -15.59 -23.36
CA ILE A 103 20.21 -14.26 -22.77
C ILE A 103 19.86 -13.18 -23.81
N GLY A 104 20.37 -13.30 -25.04
CA GLY A 104 20.03 -12.37 -26.13
C GLY A 104 18.53 -12.28 -26.36
N ASN A 105 17.86 -13.42 -26.57
CA ASN A 105 16.42 -13.46 -26.79
C ASN A 105 15.62 -12.88 -25.60
N LEU A 106 16.04 -13.18 -24.36
CA LEU A 106 15.38 -12.66 -23.16
C LEU A 106 15.54 -11.15 -23.01
N GLU A 107 16.68 -10.58 -23.42
CA GLU A 107 16.90 -9.14 -23.39
C GLU A 107 16.04 -8.43 -24.43
N ASP A 108 15.87 -9.01 -25.62
CA ASP A 108 14.96 -8.51 -26.66
C ASP A 108 13.50 -8.49 -26.14
N GLU A 109 13.02 -9.61 -25.59
CA GLU A 109 11.67 -9.69 -25.01
C GLU A 109 11.47 -8.70 -23.84
N LYS A 110 12.50 -8.55 -22.99
CA LYS A 110 12.47 -7.61 -21.87
C LYS A 110 12.37 -6.18 -22.37
N TYR A 111 13.13 -5.80 -23.40
CA TYR A 111 13.11 -4.46 -23.96
C TYR A 111 11.70 -4.09 -24.48
N ASP A 112 11.06 -5.00 -25.22
CA ASP A 112 9.70 -4.78 -25.72
C ASP A 112 8.69 -4.58 -24.59
N LEU A 113 8.76 -5.41 -23.54
CA LEU A 113 7.92 -5.28 -22.36
C LEU A 113 8.16 -3.95 -21.61
N GLU A 114 9.42 -3.57 -21.41
CA GLU A 114 9.79 -2.31 -20.75
C GLU A 114 9.29 -1.09 -21.54
N TYR A 115 9.42 -1.12 -22.87
CA TYR A 115 8.91 -0.06 -23.73
C TYR A 115 7.39 0.08 -23.64
N LEU A 116 6.67 -1.05 -23.66
CA LEU A 116 5.20 -1.06 -23.49
C LEU A 116 4.77 -0.50 -22.13
N VAL A 117 5.45 -0.90 -21.05
CA VAL A 117 5.20 -0.37 -19.69
C VAL A 117 5.44 1.14 -19.66
N LYS A 118 6.56 1.61 -20.21
CA LYS A 118 6.89 3.03 -20.28
C LYS A 118 5.84 3.83 -21.05
N LYS A 119 5.35 3.31 -22.18
CA LYS A 119 4.27 3.93 -22.95
C LYS A 119 2.98 4.04 -22.12
N LYS A 120 2.65 2.99 -21.36
CA LYS A 120 1.47 2.99 -20.47
C LYS A 120 1.62 3.95 -19.31
N ASP A 121 2.81 4.09 -18.73
CA ASP A 121 3.08 5.08 -17.69
C ASP A 121 2.90 6.52 -18.21
N PHE A 122 3.35 6.81 -19.43
CA PHE A 122 3.09 8.10 -20.08
C PHE A 122 1.60 8.35 -20.29
N GLU A 123 0.86 7.35 -20.78
CA GLU A 123 -0.59 7.44 -20.97
C GLU A 123 -1.33 7.70 -19.64
N ILE A 124 -0.95 7.00 -18.56
CA ILE A 124 -1.50 7.22 -17.22
C ILE A 124 -1.17 8.62 -16.71
N SER A 125 0.05 9.10 -16.91
CA SER A 125 0.46 10.45 -16.51
C SER A 125 -0.36 11.53 -17.22
N ASP A 126 -0.54 11.39 -18.54
CA ASP A 126 -1.34 12.31 -19.34
C ASP A 126 -2.82 12.30 -18.91
N LEU A 127 -3.43 11.12 -18.77
CA LEU A 127 -4.80 10.99 -18.28
C LEU A 127 -4.97 11.58 -16.88
N ASN A 128 -4.01 11.36 -15.97
CA ASN A 128 -4.02 11.97 -14.64
C ASN A 128 -3.95 13.50 -14.71
N SER A 129 -3.14 14.05 -15.61
CA SER A 129 -3.06 15.50 -15.86
C SER A 129 -4.40 16.05 -16.34
N GLN A 130 -5.00 15.42 -17.35
CA GLN A 130 -6.31 15.80 -17.90
C GLN A 130 -7.42 15.75 -16.83
N VAL A 131 -7.46 14.71 -16.00
CA VAL A 131 -8.42 14.58 -14.89
C VAL A 131 -8.21 15.69 -13.86
N ASN A 132 -6.97 16.04 -13.54
CA ASN A 132 -6.67 17.12 -12.60
C ASN A 132 -7.07 18.49 -13.15
N ASP A 133 -6.84 18.75 -14.44
CA ASP A 133 -7.25 19.97 -15.12
C ASP A 133 -8.78 20.12 -15.19
N LEU A 134 -9.52 19.01 -15.34
CA LEU A 134 -10.98 19.01 -15.30
C LEU A 134 -11.53 19.22 -13.88
N ARG A 135 -10.93 18.60 -12.86
CA ARG A 135 -11.25 18.85 -11.44
C ARG A 135 -10.88 20.27 -10.99
N GLY A 136 -9.97 20.92 -11.71
CA GLY A 136 -9.37 22.20 -11.39
C GLY A 136 -8.06 22.01 -10.61
N LYS A 137 -6.98 22.58 -11.14
CA LYS A 137 -5.62 22.61 -10.56
C LYS A 137 -5.58 22.98 -9.07
N PHE A 138 -6.49 23.87 -8.65
CA PHE A 138 -6.75 24.20 -7.26
C PHE A 138 -8.10 23.62 -6.82
N VAL A 139 -8.11 22.37 -6.35
CA VAL A 139 -9.20 21.88 -5.51
C VAL A 139 -9.11 22.68 -4.21
N LYS A 140 -9.90 23.76 -4.07
CA LYS A 140 -9.90 24.60 -2.86
C LYS A 140 -10.14 23.69 -1.64
N PRO A 141 -9.13 23.41 -0.81
CA PRO A 141 -9.33 22.58 0.36
C PRO A 141 -10.32 23.30 1.26
N THR A 142 -11.33 22.61 1.76
CA THR A 142 -12.22 23.21 2.75
C THR A 142 -11.39 23.48 3.99
N LEU A 143 -11.13 24.77 4.28
CA LEU A 143 -10.36 25.18 5.43
C LEU A 143 -11.06 24.67 6.69
N LYS A 144 -10.49 23.65 7.33
CA LYS A 144 -10.92 23.19 8.64
C LYS A 144 -10.17 24.01 9.68
N LYS A 145 -10.87 24.50 10.70
CA LYS A 145 -10.24 25.08 11.89
C LYS A 145 -9.46 23.95 12.59
N VAL A 146 -8.15 23.89 12.34
CA VAL A 146 -7.25 22.96 13.01
C VAL A 146 -6.68 23.69 14.22
N SER A 147 -7.14 23.32 15.42
CA SER A 147 -6.47 23.73 16.65
C SER A 147 -5.07 23.11 16.67
N LYS A 148 -4.03 23.96 16.63
CA LYS A 148 -2.62 23.52 16.62
C LYS A 148 -2.24 22.70 17.88
N TYR A 149 -3.01 22.82 18.97
CA TYR A 149 -2.68 22.27 20.29
C TYR A 149 -3.56 21.11 20.75
N GLU A 150 -4.76 20.94 20.19
CA GLU A 150 -5.71 19.91 20.65
C GLU A 150 -5.18 18.48 20.45
N ASN A 151 -4.51 18.23 19.32
CA ASN A 151 -3.87 16.94 19.04
C ASN A 151 -2.61 16.68 19.87
N LYS A 152 -1.92 17.74 20.35
CA LYS A 152 -0.75 17.61 21.24
C LYS A 152 -1.20 17.35 22.68
N PHE A 153 -2.25 18.02 23.15
CA PHE A 153 -2.84 17.78 24.47
C PHE A 153 -3.46 16.37 24.59
N ALA A 154 -4.19 15.91 23.57
CA ALA A 154 -4.75 14.56 23.56
C ALA A 154 -3.67 13.45 23.61
N LYS A 155 -2.50 13.68 22.99
CA LYS A 155 -1.34 12.75 23.09
C LYS A 155 -0.71 12.78 24.47
N LEU A 156 -0.61 13.95 25.10
CA LEU A 156 -0.10 14.09 26.47
C LEU A 156 -1.03 13.39 27.48
N GLN A 157 -2.34 13.59 27.35
CA GLN A 157 -3.34 12.94 28.21
C GLN A 157 -3.39 11.43 28.03
N LYS A 158 -3.26 10.91 26.80
CA LYS A 158 -3.20 9.46 26.56
C LYS A 158 -1.94 8.82 27.15
N LYS A 159 -0.77 9.44 26.96
CA LYS A 159 0.48 8.96 27.59
C LYS A 159 0.43 9.03 29.11
N ALA A 160 -0.13 10.11 29.66
CA ALA A 160 -0.32 10.25 31.10
C ALA A 160 -1.34 9.25 31.66
N ALA A 161 -2.42 8.96 30.93
CA ALA A 161 -3.41 7.95 31.31
C ALA A 161 -2.86 6.52 31.19
N GLU A 162 -2.13 6.18 30.13
CA GLU A 162 -1.45 4.88 30.00
C GLU A 162 -0.38 4.68 31.08
N PHE A 163 0.39 5.73 31.40
CA PHE A 163 1.41 5.67 32.44
C PHE A 163 0.81 5.56 33.85
N ASN A 164 -0.23 6.36 34.17
CA ASN A 164 -0.89 6.28 35.47
C ASN A 164 -1.71 4.99 35.63
N PHE A 165 -2.44 4.54 34.62
CA PHE A 165 -3.29 3.34 34.75
C PHE A 165 -2.46 2.05 34.89
N ARG A 166 -1.31 1.97 34.19
CA ARG A 166 -0.43 0.79 34.27
C ARG A 166 0.43 0.77 35.54
N ASN A 167 0.90 1.92 36.02
CA ASN A 167 1.70 1.98 37.26
C ASN A 167 0.86 1.94 38.55
N GLN A 168 -0.42 2.34 38.50
CA GLN A 168 -1.25 2.46 39.70
C GLN A 168 -2.14 1.22 39.94
N LEU A 169 -2.20 0.30 38.98
CA LEU A 169 -2.81 -1.02 39.17
C LEU A 169 -1.78 -1.99 39.78
N LYS A 170 -2.01 -2.42 41.02
CA LYS A 170 -1.37 -3.65 41.54
C LYS A 170 -1.86 -4.82 40.68
N VAL A 171 -1.04 -5.27 39.73
CA VAL A 171 -1.28 -6.53 39.02
C VAL A 171 -1.26 -7.64 40.07
N VAL A 172 -2.43 -8.18 40.40
CA VAL A 172 -2.54 -9.38 41.23
C VAL A 172 -1.90 -10.51 40.43
N LYS A 173 -0.74 -10.99 40.86
CA LYS A 173 -0.06 -12.16 40.31
C LYS A 173 -0.86 -13.43 40.65
N LYS A 174 -2.06 -13.59 40.08
CA LYS A 174 -2.72 -14.90 39.99
C LYS A 174 -2.35 -15.49 38.63
N LYS A 175 -1.59 -16.59 38.65
CA LYS A 175 -1.10 -17.32 37.48
C LYS A 175 -2.18 -18.13 36.73
N GLU A 176 -3.46 -17.93 37.04
CA GLU A 176 -4.54 -18.79 36.51
C GLU A 176 -5.26 -18.21 35.28
N PHE A 177 -4.89 -17.02 34.78
CA PHE A 177 -5.59 -16.38 33.65
C PHE A 177 -4.70 -15.86 32.51
N THR A 178 -3.40 -16.16 32.52
CA THR A 178 -2.56 -15.98 31.33
C THR A 178 -2.76 -17.17 30.40
N MET A 179 -3.39 -16.93 29.24
CA MET A 179 -3.49 -17.90 28.15
C MET A 179 -2.11 -18.49 27.85
N GLU A 180 -2.07 -19.81 27.78
CA GLU A 180 -0.92 -20.70 27.64
C GLU A 180 -0.28 -20.64 26.23
N GLU A 181 -0.36 -19.49 25.53
CA GLU A 181 0.13 -19.34 24.16
C GLU A 181 1.46 -18.55 24.09
N GLU A 182 2.04 -18.19 25.24
CA GLU A 182 3.30 -17.42 25.32
C GLU A 182 4.40 -18.08 26.19
N GLU A 183 4.30 -19.38 26.52
CA GLU A 183 5.41 -20.17 27.10
C GLU A 183 6.08 -21.05 26.02
N LYS A 184 6.66 -20.41 25.00
CA LYS A 184 7.75 -21.02 24.21
C LYS A 184 8.96 -20.09 24.21
N GLU A 185 9.55 -19.90 25.39
CA GLU A 185 10.98 -19.59 25.48
C GLU A 185 11.64 -20.59 26.45
N PRO A 186 12.76 -21.22 26.07
CA PRO A 186 13.44 -22.20 26.92
C PRO A 186 14.04 -21.48 28.13
N LYS A 187 13.57 -21.83 29.33
CA LYS A 187 14.16 -21.39 30.61
C LYS A 187 15.64 -21.76 30.63
N LYS A 188 16.53 -20.78 30.43
CA LYS A 188 17.93 -20.91 30.83
C LYS A 188 17.94 -21.17 32.34
N SER A 189 18.42 -22.33 32.73
CA SER A 189 18.56 -22.77 34.11
C SER A 189 19.68 -21.99 34.80
N GLU A 190 19.36 -20.79 35.29
CA GLU A 190 20.16 -20.19 36.36
C GLU A 190 19.85 -20.93 37.67
N LYS A 191 20.75 -21.86 38.03
CA LYS A 191 20.79 -22.43 39.38
C LYS A 191 20.98 -21.30 40.40
N ALA A 192 20.19 -21.34 41.48
CA ALA A 192 20.30 -20.40 42.58
C ALA A 192 21.68 -20.49 43.28
N GLU A 193 22.22 -19.33 43.70
CA GLU A 193 23.59 -19.16 44.19
C GLU A 193 23.96 -19.93 45.47
N TRP A 194 23.01 -20.55 46.18
CA TRP A 194 23.29 -21.36 47.37
C TRP A 194 23.61 -22.84 47.06
N GLN A 195 23.49 -23.27 45.80
CA GLN A 195 23.80 -24.64 45.37
C GLN A 195 25.25 -24.85 44.89
N LYS A 196 26.13 -23.86 45.04
CA LYS A 196 27.58 -24.05 44.90
C LYS A 196 28.21 -24.09 46.29
N LYS A 197 28.35 -25.31 46.82
CA LYS A 197 29.31 -25.60 47.89
C LYS A 197 30.10 -26.84 47.49
#